data_AF-A0A1C3PGI4-F1
#
_entry.id   AF-A0A1C3PGI4-F1
#
_cell.length_a   1.000
_cell.length_b   1.000
_cell.length_c   1.000
_cell.angle_alpha   90.00
_cell.angle_beta   90.00
_cell.angle_gamma   90.00
#
_symmetry.space_group_name_H-M   'P 1'
#
loop_
_entity.id
_entity.type
_entity.pdbx_description
1 polymer ?
#
loop_
_entity_poly.entity_id
_entity_poly.type
_entity_poly.pdbx_seq_one_letter_code
_entity_poly.pdbx_strand_id
1 'polypeptide(L)' 'MFLDQRDPYGYVEVRGRAGLSEEGGRELIDALAVKYTGDETYRWDAPEAVRIVIRVTAERVFTTG' A
#
# COMPACT_ATOMS: atom_id res chain seq x y z
N MET A 1 8.64 5.11 -4.47
CA MET A 1 9.83 4.34 -4.89
C MET A 1 9.75 2.98 -4.23
N PHE A 2 9.89 1.92 -5.01
CA PHE A 2 9.94 0.53 -4.56
C PHE A 2 11.32 -0.03 -4.93
N LEU A 3 12.03 -0.58 -3.94
CA LEU A 3 13.35 -1.17 -4.13
C LEU A 3 13.22 -2.65 -4.47
N ASP A 4 14.05 -3.16 -5.38
CA ASP A 4 14.21 -4.61 -5.51
C ASP A 4 14.97 -5.13 -4.28
N GLN A 5 14.41 -6.13 -3.63
CA GLN A 5 15.04 -6.75 -2.46
C GLN A 5 16.26 -7.61 -2.82
N ARG A 6 16.43 -7.96 -4.10
CA ARG A 6 17.52 -8.80 -4.61
C ARG A 6 18.62 -8.02 -5.32
N ASP A 7 18.33 -6.79 -5.74
CA ASP A 7 19.27 -5.88 -6.39
C ASP A 7 19.16 -4.47 -5.78
N PRO A 8 20.15 -4.05 -4.97
CA PRO A 8 20.14 -2.75 -4.32
C PRO A 8 20.14 -1.54 -5.27
N TYR A 9 20.49 -1.74 -6.54
CA TYR A 9 20.44 -0.68 -7.55
C TYR A 9 19.12 -0.68 -8.33
N GLY A 10 18.36 -1.77 -8.29
CA GLY A 10 17.08 -1.91 -8.95
C GLY A 10 15.95 -1.19 -8.20
N TYR A 11 15.20 -0.34 -8.90
CA TYR A 11 14.01 0.29 -8.32
C TYR A 11 12.94 0.64 -9.36
N VAL A 12 11.71 0.77 -8.86
CA VAL A 12 10.57 1.30 -9.59
C VAL A 12 10.04 2.54 -8.90
N GLU A 13 9.82 3.60 -9.67
CA GLU A 13 9.13 4.80 -9.21
C GLU A 13 7.80 4.95 -9.94
N VAL A 14 6.71 5.08 -9.18
CA VAL A 14 5.37 5.36 -9.71
C VAL A 14 4.96 6.75 -9.24
N ARG A 15 4.66 7.64 -10.18
CA ARG A 15 4.13 8.98 -9.93
C ARG A 15 2.73 9.10 -10.50
N GLY A 16 1.86 9.83 -9.82
CA GLY A 16 0.52 10.12 -10.29
C GLY A 16 -0.34 10.80 -9.24
N ARG A 17 -1.64 10.93 -9.52
CA ARG A 17 -2.60 11.55 -8.61
C ARG A 17 -3.04 10.58 -7.53
N ALA A 18 -3.08 11.04 -6.29
CA ALA A 18 -3.64 10.31 -5.17
C ALA A 18 -5.12 10.69 -4.95
N GLY A 19 -6.00 9.69 -4.91
CA GLY A 19 -7.34 9.80 -4.35
C GLY A 19 -7.37 9.21 -2.95
N LEU A 20 -8.07 9.89 -2.03
CA LEU A 20 -8.24 9.47 -0.64
C LEU A 20 -9.70 9.14 -0.40
N SER A 21 -9.99 8.03 0.28
CA SER A 21 -11.33 7.66 0.72
C SER A 21 -11.28 6.83 2.00
N GLU A 22 -12.29 6.98 2.86
CA GLU A 22 -12.51 6.08 4.01
C GLU A 22 -13.16 4.75 3.58
N GLU A 23 -13.83 4.75 2.43
CA GLU A 23 -14.56 3.59 1.90
C GLU A 23 -13.61 2.42 1.60
N GLY A 24 -13.93 1.25 2.16
CA GLY A 24 -13.12 0.04 1.98
C GLY A 24 -11.84 -0.02 2.83
N GLY A 25 -11.65 0.93 3.75
CA GLY A 25 -10.42 1.01 4.55
C GLY A 25 -10.21 -0.20 5.46
N ARG A 26 -11.28 -0.73 6.06
CA ARG A 26 -11.23 -1.90 6.94
C ARG A 26 -10.93 -3.18 6.16
N GLU A 27 -11.64 -3.38 5.06
CA GLU A 27 -11.49 -4.53 4.18
C GLU A 27 -10.09 -4.57 3.56
N LEU A 28 -9.55 -3.41 3.19
CA LEU A 28 -8.20 -3.32 2.63
C LEU A 28 -7.13 -3.72 3.66
N ILE A 29 -7.21 -3.24 4.90
CA ILE A 29 -6.19 -3.56 5.90
C ILE A 29 -6.23 -5.05 6.29
N ASP A 30 -7.41 -5.65 6.37
CA ASP A 30 -7.56 -7.09 6.63
C ASP A 30 -6.96 -7.91 5.48
N ALA A 31 -7.21 -7.53 4.22
CA ALA A 31 -6.58 -8.19 3.07
C ALA A 31 -5.05 -8.05 3.05
N LEU A 32 -4.52 -6.91 3.50
CA LEU A 32 -3.08 -6.69 3.62
C LEU A 32 -2.47 -7.49 4.77
N ALA A 33 -3.19 -7.67 5.89
CA ALA A 33 -2.75 -8.51 7.00
C ALA A 33 -2.57 -9.97 6.55
N VAL A 34 -3.55 -10.52 5.82
CA VAL A 34 -3.43 -11.87 5.23
C VAL A 34 -2.19 -11.98 4.34
N LYS A 35 -1.95 -10.96 3.50
CA LYS A 35 -0.85 -10.98 2.52
C LYS A 35 0.54 -10.84 3.16
N TYR A 36 0.69 -9.99 4.17
CA TYR A 36 2.01 -9.54 4.64
C TYR A 36 2.38 -10.05 6.03
N THR A 37 1.42 -10.37 6.90
CA THR A 37 1.68 -10.90 8.24
C THR A 37 1.12 -12.31 8.45
N GLY A 38 0.20 -12.74 7.58
CA GLY A 38 -0.50 -14.03 7.69
C GLY A 38 -1.65 -14.01 8.70
N ASP A 39 -1.97 -12.86 9.28
CA ASP A 39 -3.14 -12.71 10.15
C ASP A 39 -4.43 -12.69 9.32
N GLU A 40 -5.48 -13.36 9.80
CA GLU A 40 -6.80 -13.35 9.16
C GLU A 40 -7.45 -11.97 9.16
N THR A 41 -7.14 -11.16 10.18
CA THR A 41 -7.65 -9.79 10.36
C THR A 41 -6.61 -8.90 11.02
N TYR A 42 -6.65 -7.61 10.75
CA TYR A 42 -5.77 -6.63 11.36
C TYR A 42 -6.24 -6.25 12.77
N ARG A 43 -5.35 -6.34 13.76
CA ARG A 43 -5.71 -6.23 15.19
C ARG A 43 -5.05 -5.08 15.95
N TRP A 44 -4.27 -4.24 15.28
CA TRP A 44 -3.46 -3.18 15.92
C TRP A 44 -4.04 -1.77 15.72
N ASP A 45 -5.35 -1.68 15.50
CA ASP A 45 -6.04 -0.39 15.44
C ASP A 45 -6.34 0.12 16.85
N ALA A 46 -6.23 1.43 17.05
CA ALA A 46 -6.85 2.09 18.20
C ALA A 46 -8.39 2.08 18.05
N PRO A 47 -9.16 2.15 19.14
CA PRO A 47 -10.64 2.08 19.08
C PRO A 47 -11.28 3.09 18.12
N GLU A 48 -10.70 4.28 18.00
CA GLU A 48 -11.15 5.39 17.17
C GLU A 48 -10.42 5.51 15.82
N ALA A 49 -9.64 4.50 15.42
CA ALA A 49 -8.86 4.55 14.19
C ALA A 49 -9.75 4.52 12.94
N VAL A 50 -9.60 5.54 12.09
CA VAL A 50 -10.20 5.59 10.75
C VAL A 50 -9.13 5.27 9.71
N ARG A 51 -9.39 4.27 8.87
CA ARG A 51 -8.48 3.83 7.81
C ARG A 51 -8.78 4.55 6.51
N ILE A 52 -7.78 5.23 5.96
CA ILE A 52 -7.86 5.88 4.64
C ILE A 52 -7.23 4.99 3.59
N VAL A 53 -7.98 4.69 2.54
CA VAL A 53 -7.48 4.09 1.30
C VAL A 53 -6.88 5.20 0.44
N ILE A 54 -5.59 5.06 0.12
CA ILE A 54 -4.91 5.91 -0.85
C ILE A 54 -4.81 5.15 -2.18
N ARG A 55 -5.51 5.64 -3.21
CA ARG A 55 -5.40 5.10 -4.57
C ARG A 55 -4.58 6.03 -5.43
N VAL A 56 -3.44 5.57 -5.91
CA VAL A 56 -2.60 6.33 -6.84
C VAL A 56 -2.93 5.92 -8.27
N THR A 57 -3.48 6.86 -9.05
CA THR A 57 -3.64 6.68 -10.50
C THR A 57 -2.31 7.02 -11.16
N ALA A 58 -1.60 5.99 -11.64
CA ALA A 58 -0.29 6.17 -12.24
C ALA A 58 -0.37 7.04 -13.51
N GLU A 59 0.51 8.03 -13.58
CA GLU A 59 0.70 8.89 -14.75
C GLU A 59 2.09 8.71 -15.37
N ARG A 60 3.04 8.27 -14.54
CA ARG A 60 4.40 8.00 -14.97
C ARG A 60 4.99 6.87 -14.14
N VAL A 61 5.68 5.97 -14.84
CA VAL A 61 6.43 4.87 -14.22
C VAL A 61 7.86 4.95 -14.72
N PHE A 62 8.81 4.90 -13.79
CA PHE A 62 10.24 4.80 -14.08
C PHE A 62 10.79 3.51 -13.49
N THR A 63 11.77 2.92 -14.17
CA THR A 63 12.42 1.69 -13.75
C THR A 63 13.92 1.79 -13.99
N THR A 64 14.71 1.32 -13.03
CA THR A 64 16.15 1.07 -13.16
C THR A 64 16.40 -0.39 -12.78
N GLY A 65 17.39 -1.00 -13.43
CA GLY A 65 17.97 -2.28 -13.08
C GLY A 65 19.41 -2.36 -13.59
#